data_AF-A0A8W8MF02-F1
#
_entry.id   AF-A0A8W8MF02-F1
#
_cell.length_a   1.000
_cell.length_b   1.000
_cell.length_c   1.000
_cell.angle_alpha   90.00
_cell.angle_beta   90.00
_cell.angle_gamma   90.00
#
_symmetry.space_group_name_H-M   'P 1'
#
loop_
_entity.id
_entity.type
_entity.pdbx_description
1 polymer ?
#
loop_
_entity_poly.entity_id
_entity_poly.type
_entity_poly.pdbx_seq_one_letter_code
_entity_poly.pdbx_strand_id
1 'polypeptide(L)' 'PEGQRAFNSIVKTLNEVRWNGKDIVVMDEVKIVPPYGPENCTGKEGQLLSHVKKILQKHHTEESQKSEQRKSASPVPSAS' A
#
# COMPACT_ATOMS: atom_id res chain seq x y z
N PRO A 1 -7.58 -12.16 0.82
CA PRO A 1 -6.17 -11.92 1.19
C PRO A 1 -5.96 -10.46 1.62
N GLU A 2 -6.39 -10.13 2.84
CA GLU A 2 -6.45 -8.76 3.39
C GLU A 2 -5.05 -8.11 3.47
N GLY A 3 -4.04 -8.86 3.91
CA GLY A 3 -2.65 -8.38 3.98
C GLY A 3 -2.06 -8.03 2.61
N GLN A 4 -2.38 -8.77 1.54
CA GLN A 4 -1.93 -8.40 0.19
C GLN A 4 -2.58 -7.10 -0.28
N ARG A 5 -3.85 -6.86 0.04
CA ARG A 5 -4.53 -5.60 -0.31
C ARG A 5 -3.87 -4.42 0.40
N ALA A 6 -3.66 -4.54 1.71
CA ALA A 6 -2.93 -3.56 2.50
C ALA A 6 -1.54 -3.29 1.91
N PHE A 7 -0.73 -4.34 1.73
CA PHE A 7 0.62 -4.23 1.17
C PHE A 7 0.62 -3.55 -0.21
N ASN A 8 -0.26 -3.98 -1.12
CA ASN A 8 -0.31 -3.45 -2.49
C ASN A 8 -0.74 -1.97 -2.53
N SER A 9 -1.59 -1.56 -1.59
CA SER A 9 -2.02 -0.16 -1.42
C SER A 9 -0.86 0.72 -0.93
N ILE A 10 -0.11 0.21 0.04
CA ILE A 10 1.01 0.91 0.63
C ILE A 10 2.16 0.98 -0.37
N VAL A 11 2.55 -0.13 -1.01
CA VAL A 11 3.66 -0.18 -1.98
C VAL A 11 3.42 0.71 -3.22
N LYS A 12 2.15 0.90 -3.59
CA LYS A 12 1.74 1.82 -4.67
C LYS A 12 2.04 3.29 -4.37
N THR A 13 2.10 3.64 -3.10
CA THR A 13 2.23 5.01 -2.59
C THR A 13 3.62 5.23 -1.97
N LEU A 14 4.18 4.21 -1.33
CA LEU A 14 5.46 4.19 -0.66
C LEU A 14 6.29 3.05 -1.25
N ASN A 15 7.42 3.37 -1.86
CA ASN A 15 8.19 2.35 -2.59
C ASN A 15 8.96 1.39 -1.65
N GLU A 16 9.19 1.81 -0.40
CA GLU A 16 9.97 1.07 0.60
C GLU A 16 9.06 0.34 1.59
N VAL A 17 8.53 -0.80 1.14
CA VAL A 17 7.68 -1.70 1.94
C VAL A 17 8.18 -3.13 1.81
N ARG A 18 8.26 -3.84 2.93
CA ARG A 18 8.70 -5.23 2.99
C ARG A 18 7.77 -6.07 3.87
N TRP A 19 7.69 -7.36 3.58
CA TRP A 19 7.05 -8.33 4.48
C TRP A 19 8.04 -8.75 5.56
N ASN A 20 7.57 -8.82 6.80
CA ASN A 20 8.30 -9.34 7.95
C ASN A 20 7.47 -10.46 8.59
N GLY A 21 7.58 -11.66 8.02
CA GLY A 21 6.76 -12.81 8.39
C GLY A 21 5.28 -12.57 8.08
N LYS A 22 4.50 -12.28 9.11
CA LYS A 22 3.06 -11.98 9.02
C LYS A 22 2.78 -10.47 9.10
N ASP A 23 3.79 -9.69 9.42
CA ASP A 23 3.67 -8.24 9.54
C ASP A 23 4.15 -7.57 8.24
N ILE A 24 3.67 -6.36 7.98
CA ILE A 24 4.18 -5.51 6.89
C ILE A 24 4.99 -4.40 7.52
N VAL A 25 6.20 -4.17 7.04
CA VAL A 25 7.10 -3.13 7.56
C VAL A 25 7.35 -2.11 6.44
N VAL A 26 7.11 -0.84 6.74
CA VAL A 26 7.22 0.31 5.84
C VAL A 26 8.38 1.16 6.34
N MET A 27 9.39 1.36 5.49
CA MET A 27 10.60 2.14 5.78
C MET A 27 11.30 1.77 7.11
N ASP A 28 11.12 0.53 7.59
CA ASP A 28 11.55 0.07 8.92
C ASP A 28 11.00 0.88 10.11
N GLU A 29 10.05 1.77 9.85
CA GLU A 29 9.58 2.79 10.78
C GLU A 29 8.12 2.57 11.19
N VAL A 30 7.32 1.97 10.30
CA VAL A 30 5.92 1.60 10.55
C VAL A 30 5.71 0.12 10.28
N LYS A 31 5.13 -0.58 11.24
CA LYS A 31 4.70 -1.97 11.15
C LYS A 31 3.17 -2.04 11.10
N ILE A 32 2.62 -2.83 10.19
CA ILE A 32 1.21 -3.16 10.14
C ILE A 32 1.06 -4.64 10.51
N VAL A 33 0.27 -4.90 11.55
CA VAL A 33 -0.03 -6.26 12.02
C VAL A 33 -1.44 -6.67 11.59
N PRO A 34 -1.72 -7.97 11.38
CA PRO A 34 -3.09 -8.45 11.18
C PRO A 34 -3.98 -8.02 12.36
N PRO A 35 -5.20 -7.50 12.13
CA PRO A 35 -6.02 -7.53 10.89
C PRO A 35 -5.77 -6.39 9.87
N TYR A 36 -4.52 -5.92 9.70
CA TYR A 36 -4.07 -4.97 8.67
C TYR A 36 -4.89 -3.68 8.51
N GLY A 37 -5.58 -3.28 9.58
CA GLY A 37 -6.37 -2.06 9.62
C GLY A 37 -5.52 -0.81 9.88
N PRO A 38 -6.07 0.39 9.63
CA PRO A 38 -5.42 1.65 9.95
C PRO A 38 -5.17 1.78 11.46
N GLU A 39 -6.03 1.20 12.30
CA GLU A 39 -5.84 1.11 13.75
C GLU A 39 -4.75 0.12 14.19
N ASN A 40 -4.39 -0.85 13.33
CA ASN A 40 -3.38 -1.88 13.60
C ASN A 40 -1.99 -1.52 13.03
N CYS A 41 -1.73 -0.22 12.86
CA CYS A 41 -0.44 0.31 12.43
C CYS A 41 0.34 0.78 13.67
N THR A 42 1.48 0.14 13.95
CA THR A 42 2.38 0.40 15.07
C THR A 42 3.73 0.86 14.54
N GLY A 43 4.24 2.01 14.94
CA GLY A 43 5.49 2.55 14.41
C GLY A 43 5.89 3.82 15.12
N LYS A 44 6.97 4.46 14.65
CA LYS A 44 7.28 5.82 15.10
C LYS A 44 6.11 6.74 14.76
N GLU A 45 5.65 7.49 15.76
CA GLU A 45 4.70 8.56 15.54
C GLU A 45 5.32 9.62 14.63
N GLY A 46 4.63 9.90 13.53
CA GLY A 46 5.14 10.81 12.51
C GLY A 46 4.21 10.90 11.31
N GLN A 47 4.67 11.62 10.31
CA GLN A 47 3.92 11.82 9.08
C GLN A 47 3.72 10.50 8.33
N LEU A 48 4.69 9.58 8.39
CA LEU A 48 4.64 8.27 7.74
C LEU A 48 3.49 7.40 8.28
N LEU A 49 3.37 7.26 9.60
CA LEU A 49 2.30 6.46 10.23
C LEU A 49 0.92 7.03 9.88
N SER A 50 0.74 8.35 9.96
CA SER A 50 -0.49 9.02 9.54
C SER A 50 -0.80 8.80 8.06
N HIS A 51 0.24 8.80 7.21
CA HIS A 51 0.11 8.54 5.77
C HIS A 51 -0.35 7.10 5.51
N VAL A 52 0.28 6.10 6.14
CA VAL A 52 -0.08 4.67 6.02
C VAL A 52 -1.54 4.44 6.42
N LYS A 53 -1.98 4.99 7.56
CA LYS A 53 -3.38 4.91 8.01
C LYS A 53 -4.34 5.49 6.97
N LYS A 54 -3.99 6.64 6.40
CA LYS A 54 -4.81 7.31 5.38
C LYS A 54 -4.90 6.51 4.07
N ILE A 55 -3.80 5.87 3.65
CA ILE A 55 -3.79 4.98 2.47
C ILE A 55 -4.71 3.79 2.71
N LEU A 56 -4.58 3.10 3.85
CA LEU A 56 -5.41 1.94 4.20
C LEU A 56 -6.89 2.31 4.30
N GLN A 57 -7.21 3.43 4.94
CA GLN A 57 -8.58 3.94 5.04
C GLN A 57 -9.16 4.25 3.65
N LYS A 58 -8.40 4.93 2.77
CA LYS A 58 -8.87 5.23 1.42
C LYS A 58 -9.08 3.97 0.58
N HIS A 59 -8.16 3.01 0.66
CA HIS A 59 -8.27 1.79 -0.14
C HIS A 59 -9.48 0.91 0.22
N HIS A 60 -9.92 0.94 1.48
CA HIS A 60 -11.13 0.24 1.90
C HIS A 60 -12.41 0.80 1.25
N THR A 61 -12.41 2.10 0.92
CA THR A 61 -13.54 2.79 0.26
C THR A 61 -13.42 2.79 -1.27
N GLU A 62 -12.20 2.84 -1.81
CA GLU A 62 -11.91 3.12 -3.23
C GLU A 62 -11.77 1.87 -4.13
N GLU A 63 -11.81 0.64 -3.58
CA GLU A 63 -11.70 -0.59 -4.38
C GLU A 63 -12.81 -0.71 -5.46
N SER A 64 -13.91 0.03 -5.31
CA SER A 64 -14.97 0.11 -6.32
C SER A 64 -14.69 1.02 -7.52
N GLN A 65 -13.59 1.81 -7.56
CA GLN A 65 -13.43 2.83 -8.62
C GLN A 65 -12.05 2.93 -9.32
N LYS A 66 -10.98 2.25 -8.88
CA LYS A 66 -9.64 2.52 -9.45
C LYS A 66 -8.85 1.30 -9.90
N SER A 67 -9.37 0.62 -10.93
CA SER A 67 -8.61 -0.36 -11.73
C SER A 67 -8.08 0.18 -13.06
N GLU A 68 -8.21 1.47 -13.38
CA GLU A 68 -7.95 1.97 -14.75
C GLU A 68 -6.72 2.88 -14.98
N GLN A 69 -5.88 3.23 -14.00
CA GLN A 69 -4.82 4.24 -14.26
C GLN A 69 -3.35 3.84 -14.02
N ARG A 70 -2.99 2.56 -13.93
CA ARG A 70 -1.58 2.12 -14.05
C ARG A 70 -1.42 0.89 -14.93
N LYS A 71 -1.92 0.98 -16.17
CA LYS A 71 -1.42 0.20 -17.31
C LYS A 71 -0.81 1.19 -18.32
N SER A 72 0.36 1.73 -18.01
CA SER A 72 1.11 2.58 -18.92
C SER A 72 2.61 2.30 -18.79
N ALA A 73 3.01 1.20 -19.41
CA ALA A 73 4.27 0.98 -20.12
C ALA A 73 4.07 -0.34 -20.90
N SER A 74 3.62 -0.34 -22.16
CA SER A 74 4.38 0.15 -23.31
C SER A 74 3.48 0.41 -24.52
N PRO A 75 3.65 1.53 -25.25
CA PRO A 75 3.29 1.62 -26.66
C PRO A 75 4.53 1.27 -27.52
N VAL A 76 4.44 0.23 -28.35
CA VAL A 76 5.30 0.13 -29.54
C VAL A 76 4.39 0.18 -30.77
N PRO A 77 4.30 1.32 -31.48
CA PRO A 77 3.81 1.30 -32.85
C PRO A 77 4.94 0.77 -33.71
N SER A 78 4.88 -0.51 -34.09
CA SER A 78 5.74 -1.04 -35.16
C SER A 78 5.13 -0.60 -36.48
N ALA A 79 5.63 0.52 -37.00
CA ALA A 79 5.44 0.90 -38.39
C ALA A 79 6.43 0.11 -39.27
N SER A 80 5.93 -0.66 -40.23
CA SER A 80 6.56 -0.99 -41.53
C SER A 80 5.51 -1.64 -42.43
#